data_AF-A0A848WVF6-F1
#
_entry.id   AF-A0A848WVF6-F1
#
_cell.length_a   1.000
_cell.length_b   1.000
_cell.length_c   1.000
_cell.angle_alpha   90.00
_cell.angle_beta   90.00
_cell.angle_gamma   90.00
#
_symmetry.space_group_name_H-M   'P 1'
#
loop_
_entity.id
_entity.type
_entity.pdbx_description
1 polymer ?
#
loop_
_entity_poly.entity_id
_entity_poly.type
_entity_poly.pdbx_seq_one_letter_code
_entity_poly.pdbx_strand_id
1 'polypeptide(L)'
;MIRIFSALLAFSAFGLYAADKPNILWISSEDNGPHLGCYGDEYATTPNLDALAKRSLRFTRASSNAPVCAPARTTIIGGIYPPSSGAEHMRSQVNLPDGFK
;
A
#
# COMPACT_ATOMS: atom_id res chain seq x y z
N MET A 1 17.66 -16.16 62.68
CA MET A 1 17.98 -16.18 61.24
C MET A 1 16.77 -15.64 60.47
N ILE A 2 16.98 -15.06 59.29
CA ILE A 2 16.00 -14.35 58.44
C ILE A 2 15.96 -12.83 58.71
N ARG A 3 17.06 -12.19 58.32
CA ARG A 3 17.03 -10.88 57.66
C ARG A 3 16.95 -11.14 56.15
N ILE A 4 16.64 -10.09 55.40
CA ILE A 4 16.86 -9.89 53.95
C ILE A 4 15.59 -10.01 53.10
N PHE A 5 15.45 -9.00 52.21
CA PHE A 5 14.55 -8.88 51.06
C PHE A 5 13.18 -8.22 51.26
N SER A 6 13.19 -7.00 51.78
CA SER A 6 12.19 -5.98 51.42
C SER A 6 12.89 -4.90 50.60
N ALA A 7 13.26 -5.22 49.36
CA ALA A 7 13.91 -4.28 48.45
C ALA A 7 13.34 -4.45 47.04
N LEU A 8 12.74 -3.36 46.55
CA LEU A 8 12.39 -3.06 45.17
C LEU A 8 11.34 -3.96 44.48
N LEU A 9 10.08 -3.56 44.64
CA LEU A 9 9.08 -3.72 43.59
C LEU A 9 8.49 -2.34 43.21
N ALA A 10 9.35 -1.36 42.92
CA ALA A 10 8.95 -0.18 42.19
C ALA A 10 9.03 -0.49 40.69
N PHE A 11 8.12 -1.35 40.22
CA PHE A 11 7.92 -1.55 38.79
C PHE A 11 7.25 -0.28 38.27
N SER A 12 8.07 0.66 37.80
CA SER A 12 7.61 1.90 37.17
C SER A 12 6.62 1.52 36.06
N ALA A 13 5.36 1.91 36.24
CA ALA A 13 4.35 1.81 35.22
C ALA A 13 4.70 2.80 34.10
N PHE A 14 5.61 2.41 33.22
CA PHE A 14 5.78 3.09 31.95
C PHE A 14 4.47 2.96 31.19
N GLY A 15 3.69 4.04 31.15
CA GLY A 15 2.51 4.13 30.33
C GLY A 15 2.91 3.92 28.88
N LEU A 16 2.50 2.79 28.31
CA LEU A 16 2.56 2.55 26.88
C LEU A 16 1.57 3.52 26.21
N TYR A 17 2.07 4.70 25.84
CA TYR A 17 1.36 5.57 24.91
C TYR A 17 1.38 4.89 23.55
N ALA A 18 0.19 4.58 23.03
CA ALA A 18 0.06 4.18 21.64
C ALA A 18 0.61 5.31 20.76
N ALA A 19 1.49 4.98 19.83
CA ALA A 19 1.96 5.95 18.85
C ALA A 19 0.76 6.52 18.08
N ASP A 20 0.83 7.80 17.72
CA ASP A 20 -0.20 8.43 16.91
C ASP A 20 -0.37 7.65 15.60
N LYS A 21 -1.63 7.44 15.21
CA LYS A 21 -1.93 6.78 13.94
C LYS A 21 -1.50 7.69 12.79
N PRO A 22 -0.66 7.22 11.86
CA PRO A 22 -0.30 8.03 10.72
C PRO A 22 -1.51 8.22 9.79
N ASN A 23 -1.58 9.36 9.12
CA ASN A 23 -2.44 9.52 7.97
C ASN A 23 -1.85 8.76 6.79
N ILE A 24 -2.66 7.96 6.10
CA ILE A 24 -2.24 7.19 4.93
C ILE A 24 -2.83 7.85 3.68
N LEU A 25 -1.97 8.37 2.81
CA LEU A 25 -2.35 8.88 1.48
C LEU A 25 -1.99 7.84 0.42
N TRP A 26 -3.02 7.26 -0.22
CA TRP A 26 -2.86 6.35 -1.35
C TRP A 26 -2.97 7.13 -2.67
N ILE A 27 -1.89 7.19 -3.44
CA ILE A 27 -1.87 7.82 -4.77
C ILE A 27 -1.77 6.71 -5.83
N SER A 28 -2.80 6.59 -6.68
CA SER A 28 -2.79 5.67 -7.81
C SER A 28 -2.57 6.45 -9.10
N SER A 29 -1.56 6.04 -9.87
CA SER A 29 -1.41 6.44 -11.28
C SER A 29 -1.80 5.23 -12.12
N GLU A 30 -2.53 5.47 -13.20
CA GLU A 30 -2.99 4.43 -14.13
C GLU A 30 -2.15 4.49 -15.41
N ASP A 31 -2.02 3.36 -16.08
CA ASP A 31 -1.34 3.21 -17.38
C ASP A 31 0.10 3.77 -17.42
N ASN A 32 0.84 3.66 -16.32
CA ASN A 32 2.22 4.12 -16.22
C ASN A 32 3.24 2.97 -16.09
N GLY A 33 4.31 3.05 -16.87
CA GLY A 33 5.50 2.22 -16.71
C GLY A 33 6.58 2.91 -15.86
N PRO A 34 7.83 2.40 -15.88
CA PRO A 34 8.98 3.04 -15.22
C PRO A 34 9.46 4.32 -15.93
N HIS A 35 8.62 4.97 -16.73
CA HIS A 35 8.91 6.16 -17.53
C HIS A 35 8.84 7.44 -16.68
N LEU A 36 9.66 7.50 -15.63
CA LEU A 36 9.77 8.64 -14.72
C LEU A 36 11.24 9.00 -14.53
N GLY A 37 11.54 10.28 -14.25
CA GLY A 37 12.91 10.74 -14.03
C GLY A 37 13.61 9.98 -12.90
N CYS A 38 12.89 9.70 -11.82
CA CYS A 38 13.40 8.90 -10.71
C CYS A 38 13.67 7.42 -11.05
N TYR A 39 13.24 6.91 -12.20
CA TYR A 39 13.61 5.58 -12.71
C TYR A 39 14.65 5.65 -13.84
N GLY A 40 15.15 6.84 -14.17
CA GLY A 40 16.20 7.06 -15.17
C GLY A 40 15.70 7.46 -16.56
N ASP A 41 14.42 7.81 -16.70
CA ASP A 41 13.89 8.32 -17.96
C ASP A 41 14.31 9.80 -18.16
N GLU A 42 15.19 10.05 -19.12
CA GLU A 42 15.71 11.39 -19.44
C GLU A 42 14.68 12.30 -20.14
N TYR A 43 13.61 11.73 -20.72
CA TYR A 43 12.55 12.50 -21.37
C TYR A 43 11.41 12.88 -20.40
N ALA A 44 11.34 12.23 -19.25
CA ALA A 44 10.27 12.45 -18.29
C ALA A 44 10.42 13.79 -17.56
N THR A 45 9.36 14.60 -17.53
CA THR A 45 9.26 15.81 -16.71
C THR A 45 8.42 15.53 -15.47
N THR A 46 9.06 15.01 -14.41
CA THR A 46 8.37 14.52 -13.19
C THR A 46 8.89 15.11 -11.88
N PRO A 47 9.11 16.44 -11.78
CA PRO A 47 9.88 17.04 -10.68
C PRO A 47 9.32 16.74 -9.28
N ASN A 48 8.00 16.66 -9.12
CA ASN A 48 7.36 16.37 -7.84
C ASN A 48 7.55 14.88 -7.43
N LEU A 49 7.44 13.96 -8.38
CA LEU A 49 7.67 12.53 -8.13
C LEU A 49 9.16 12.25 -7.87
N ASP A 50 10.04 12.97 -8.57
CA ASP A 50 11.48 12.85 -8.38
C ASP A 50 11.93 13.38 -7.01
N ALA A 51 11.36 14.51 -6.57
CA ALA A 51 11.57 15.04 -5.23
C ALA A 51 11.02 14.09 -4.16
N LEU A 52 9.85 13.47 -4.40
CA LEU A 52 9.28 12.48 -3.49
C LEU A 52 10.18 11.24 -3.39
N ALA A 53 10.68 10.73 -4.51
CA ALA A 53 11.53 9.54 -4.56
C ALA A 53 12.86 9.74 -3.80
N LYS A 54 13.46 10.94 -3.82
CA LYS A 54 14.71 11.25 -3.09
C LYS A 54 14.61 11.09 -1.57
N ARG A 55 13.40 11.18 -1.02
CA ARG A 55 13.12 11.08 0.44
C ARG A 55 12.27 9.86 0.80
N SER A 56 12.10 8.92 -0.13
CA SER A 56 11.25 7.75 0.04
C SER A 56 12.00 6.47 -0.25
N LEU A 57 11.45 5.34 0.17
CA LEU A 57 11.87 4.04 -0.34
C LEU A 57 11.31 3.85 -1.76
N ARG A 58 12.17 3.51 -2.72
CA ARG A 58 11.81 3.30 -4.13
C ARG A 58 11.98 1.84 -4.52
N PHE A 59 10.93 1.22 -5.03
CA PHE A 59 10.96 -0.16 -5.51
C PHE A 59 11.40 -0.20 -6.97
N THR A 60 12.50 -0.89 -7.28
CA THR A 60 12.99 -1.05 -8.67
C THR A 60 12.45 -2.30 -9.36
N ARG A 61 11.71 -3.14 -8.62
CA ARG A 61 11.12 -4.40 -9.08
C ARG A 61 9.71 -4.51 -8.54
N ALA A 62 8.75 -3.90 -9.25
CA ALA A 62 7.33 -3.97 -8.94
C ALA A 62 6.57 -4.32 -10.21
N SER A 63 5.72 -5.34 -10.14
CA SER A 63 4.91 -5.80 -11.27
C SER A 63 3.44 -5.81 -10.87
N SER A 64 2.57 -5.41 -11.81
CA SER A 64 1.13 -5.57 -11.62
C SER A 64 0.75 -7.06 -11.68
N ASN A 65 -0.25 -7.44 -10.89
CA ASN A 65 -0.82 -8.79 -10.91
C ASN A 65 -1.79 -9.03 -12.08
N ALA A 66 -2.11 -7.99 -12.85
CA ALA A 66 -2.85 -8.09 -14.10
C ALA A 66 -2.49 -6.93 -15.05
N PRO A 67 -2.50 -7.13 -16.38
CA PRO A 67 -2.20 -6.10 -17.36
C PRO A 67 -3.42 -5.20 -17.69
N VAL A 68 -4.44 -5.17 -16.83
CA VAL A 68 -5.71 -4.46 -17.06
C VAL A 68 -6.23 -3.85 -15.77
N CYS A 69 -6.87 -2.68 -15.89
CA CYS A 69 -7.11 -1.77 -14.77
C CYS A 69 -8.04 -2.37 -13.70
N ALA A 70 -9.18 -2.97 -14.09
CA ALA A 70 -10.13 -3.51 -13.12
C ALA A 70 -9.54 -4.65 -12.27
N PRO A 71 -8.97 -5.72 -12.85
CA PRO A 71 -8.28 -6.76 -12.08
C PRO A 71 -7.08 -6.25 -11.26
N ALA A 72 -6.29 -5.32 -11.79
CA ALA A 72 -5.16 -4.73 -11.07
C ALA A 72 -5.62 -3.98 -9.80
N ARG A 73 -6.66 -3.13 -9.92
CA ARG A 73 -7.25 -2.42 -8.78
C ARG A 73 -7.89 -3.36 -7.76
N THR A 74 -8.61 -4.39 -8.21
CA THR A 74 -9.18 -5.39 -7.30
C THR A 74 -8.08 -6.02 -6.44
N THR A 75 -6.92 -6.31 -7.05
CA THR A 75 -5.79 -6.87 -6.31
C THR A 75 -5.26 -5.91 -5.25
N ILE A 76 -5.09 -4.65 -5.62
CA ILE A 76 -4.56 -3.60 -4.72
C ILE A 76 -5.52 -3.35 -3.55
N ILE A 77 -6.82 -3.25 -3.83
CA ILE A 77 -7.85 -2.93 -2.83
C ILE A 77 -8.12 -4.14 -1.92
N GLY A 78 -8.22 -5.34 -2.51
CA GLY A 78 -8.59 -6.55 -1.80
C GLY A 78 -7.41 -7.30 -1.16
N GLY A 79 -6.18 -7.03 -1.58
CA GLY A 79 -5.00 -7.78 -1.15
C GLY A 79 -5.01 -9.24 -1.60
N ILE A 80 -5.79 -9.58 -2.63
CA ILE A 80 -6.01 -10.95 -3.11
C ILE A 80 -5.79 -10.99 -4.62
N TYR A 81 -5.15 -12.04 -5.13
CA TYR A 81 -4.96 -12.20 -6.57
C TYR A 81 -6.30 -12.28 -7.33
N PRO A 82 -6.42 -11.71 -8.55
CA PRO A 82 -7.69 -11.72 -9.28
C PRO A 82 -8.28 -13.12 -9.49
N PRO A 83 -7.50 -14.16 -9.88
CA PRO A 83 -8.02 -15.53 -10.02
C PRO A 83 -8.57 -16.12 -8.73
N SER A 84 -8.08 -15.68 -7.56
CA SER A 84 -8.58 -16.14 -6.26
C SER A 84 -9.91 -15.52 -5.88
N SER A 85 -10.30 -14.41 -6.52
CA SER A 85 -11.55 -13.69 -6.25
C SER A 85 -12.57 -13.75 -7.39
N GLY A 86 -12.25 -14.41 -8.51
CA GLY A 86 -13.08 -14.42 -9.72
C GLY A 86 -13.14 -13.07 -10.44
N ALA A 87 -12.17 -12.18 -10.16
CA ALA A 87 -12.13 -10.81 -10.66
C ALA A 87 -11.12 -10.61 -11.80
N GLU A 88 -10.78 -11.68 -12.52
CA GLU A 88 -9.86 -11.68 -13.66
C GLU A 88 -10.42 -10.95 -14.89
N HIS A 89 -11.74 -10.81 -14.99
CA HIS A 89 -12.39 -10.21 -16.15
C HIS A 89 -12.56 -8.69 -16.02
N MET A 90 -12.19 -7.96 -17.07
CA MET A 90 -12.37 -6.49 -17.16
C MET A 90 -13.84 -6.06 -17.13
N ARG A 91 -14.74 -6.94 -17.57
CA ARG A 91 -16.18 -6.69 -17.62
C ARG A 91 -16.88 -7.73 -16.78
N SER A 92 -17.75 -7.25 -15.90
CA SER A 92 -18.73 -8.11 -15.25
C SER A 92 -19.63 -8.72 -16.32
N GLN A 93 -19.77 -10.04 -16.33
CA GLN A 93 -20.81 -10.73 -17.08
C GLN A 93 -22.09 -10.93 -16.25
N VAL A 94 -22.22 -10.21 -15.14
CA VAL A 94 -23.46 -10.20 -14.37
C VAL A 94 -24.55 -9.60 -15.25
N ASN A 95 -25.60 -10.38 -15.49
CA ASN A 95 -26.81 -9.87 -16.12
C ASN A 95 -27.35 -8.72 -15.27
N LEU A 96 -27.41 -7.52 -15.87
CA LEU A 96 -28.05 -6.39 -15.23
C LEU A 96 -29.56 -6.67 -15.14
N PRO A 97 -30.23 -6.26 -14.06
CA PRO A 97 -31.68 -6.33 -13.97
C PRO A 97 -32.35 -5.53 -15.09
N ASP A 98 -33.53 -5.97 -15.50
CA ASP A 98 -34.35 -5.22 -16.47
C ASP A 98 -34.55 -3.77 -15.99
N GLY A 99 -34.21 -2.80 -16.85
CA GLY A 99 -34.38 -1.37 -16.58
C GLY A 99 -33.18 -0.64 -15.96
N PHE A 100 -32.05 -1.32 -15.75
CA PHE A 100 -30.79 -0.64 -15.37
C PHE A 100 -30.25 0.18 -16.56
N LYS A 101 -30.09 1.50 -16.41
CA LYS A 101 -29.50 2.41 -17.41
C LYS A 101 -28.07 2.76 -17.05
#